data_AF-A0A3D1IQK6-F1
#
_entry.id   AF-A0A3D1IQK6-F1
#
_cell.length_a   1.000
_cell.length_b   1.000
_cell.length_c   1.000
_cell.angle_alpha   90.00
_cell.angle_beta   90.00
_cell.angle_gamma   90.00
#
_symmetry.space_group_name_H-M   'P 1'
#
loop_
_entity.id
_entity.type
_entity.pdbx_description
1 polymer ?
#
loop_
_entity_poly.entity_id
_entity_poly.type
_entity_poly.pdbx_seq_one_letter_code
_entity_poly.pdbx_strand_id
1 'polypeptide(L)' 'MDTFEYKPLLQRDHGKPLPFAKPKVTFAKTGNLLASPWKFKPYGQSGHKVSELFPNVARHVDDIWFIHG' A
#
# COMPACT_ATOMS: atom_id res chain seq x y z
N MET A 1 3.62 -3.84 3.42
CA MET A 1 4.29 -4.20 2.15
C MET A 1 3.38 -3.76 1.02
N ASP A 2 3.89 -3.04 0.02
CA ASP A 2 3.07 -2.40 -1.02
C ASP A 2 2.89 -3.33 -2.23
N THR A 3 2.19 -4.44 -2.02
CA THR A 3 2.03 -5.52 -3.01
C THR A 3 0.61 -5.54 -3.60
N PHE A 4 -0.38 -5.91 -2.79
CA PHE A 4 -1.78 -6.09 -3.19
C PHE A 4 -2.71 -5.08 -2.53
N GLU A 5 -2.17 -4.24 -1.64
CA GLU A 5 -2.93 -3.24 -0.90
C GLU A 5 -2.68 -1.84 -1.46
N TYR A 6 -3.69 -1.30 -2.14
CA TYR A 6 -3.67 0.09 -2.54
C TYR A 6 -4.10 1.00 -1.39
N LYS A 7 -3.20 1.88 -0.95
CA LYS A 7 -3.43 2.82 0.15
C LYS A 7 -3.56 4.26 -0.38
N PRO A 8 -4.74 4.66 -0.89
CA PRO A 8 -4.92 5.96 -1.55
C PRO A 8 -4.61 7.15 -0.64
N LEU A 9 -4.87 7.02 0.66
CA LEU A 9 -4.62 8.08 1.63
C LEU A 9 -3.11 8.32 1.83
N LEU A 10 -2.30 7.26 1.87
CA LEU A 10 -0.84 7.38 1.94
C LEU A 10 -0.27 8.02 0.67
N GLN A 11 -0.86 7.72 -0.50
CA GLN A 11 -0.48 8.36 -1.76
C GLN A 11 -0.80 9.87 -1.75
N ARG A 12 -1.99 10.25 -1.27
CA ARG A 12 -2.42 11.65 -1.18
C ARG A 12 -1.62 12.45 -0.16
N ASP A 13 -1.34 11.83 0.98
CA ASP A 13 -0.72 12.49 2.13
C ASP A 13 0.80 12.26 2.18
N HIS A 14 1.40 11.88 1.04
CA HIS A 14 2.84 11.69 0.94
C HIS A 14 3.62 12.92 1.41
N GLY A 15 4.59 12.70 2.30
CA GLY A 15 5.43 13.74 2.86
C GLY A 15 4.77 14.57 3.96
N LYS A 16 3.49 14.33 4.30
CA LYS A 16 2.83 15.00 5.42
C LYS A 16 3.25 14.40 6.77
N PRO A 17 3.23 15.19 7.86
CA PRO A 17 3.48 14.67 9.20
C PRO A 17 2.44 13.59 9.55
N LEU A 18 2.83 12.69 10.46
CA LEU A 18 1.95 11.64 10.95
C LEU A 18 0.71 12.27 11.62
N PRO A 19 -0.51 11.83 11.28
CA PRO A 19 -1.75 12.39 11.82
C PRO A 19 -2.08 11.87 13.23
N PHE A 20 -1.19 11.10 13.85
CA PHE A 20 -1.39 10.47 15.15
C PHE A 20 -0.16 10.64 16.06
N ALA A 21 -0.37 10.50 17.37
CA ALA A 21 0.68 10.59 18.36
C ALA A 21 1.73 9.49 18.13
N LYS A 22 3.01 9.88 18.06
CA LYS A 22 4.11 8.92 17.95
C LYS A 22 4.12 8.03 19.21
N PRO A 23 4.44 6.74 19.08
CA PRO A 23 4.64 5.89 20.24
C PRO A 23 5.69 6.50 21.16
N LYS A 24 5.50 6.39 22.50
CA LYS A 24 6.46 6.92 23.49
C LYS A 24 7.85 6.28 23.38
N VAL A 25 7.93 5.08 22.82
CA VAL A 25 9.18 4.36 22.58
C VAL A 25 9.34 4.18 21.08
N THR A 26 10.36 4.82 20.51
CA THR A 26 10.74 4.65 19.10
C THR A 26 12.22 4.33 19.03
N PHE A 27 12.59 3.27 18.31
CA PHE A 27 13.99 2.89 18.08
C PHE A 27 14.72 3.81 17.10
N ALA A 28 13.98 4.62 16.32
CA ALA A 28 14.53 5.59 15.37
C ALA A 28 13.57 6.78 15.19
N LYS A 29 14.09 7.90 14.67
CA LYS A 29 13.26 9.07 14.31
C LYS A 29 12.22 8.65 13.26
N THR A 30 10.94 8.68 13.62
CA THR A 30 9.85 8.46 12.67
C THR A 30 9.70 9.69 11.78
N GLY A 31 9.92 9.51 10.48
CA GLY A 31 9.73 10.51 9.43
C GLY A 31 8.26 10.74 9.07
N ASN A 32 8.05 11.45 7.97
CA ASN A 32 6.72 11.76 7.44
C ASN A 32 6.08 10.54 6.75
N LEU A 33 4.78 10.64 6.43
CA LEU A 33 4.05 9.61 5.70
C LEU A 33 4.73 9.29 4.36
N LEU A 34 5.09 8.02 4.17
CA LEU A 34 5.70 7.55 2.94
C LEU A 34 4.63 6.91 2.05
N ALA A 35 4.47 7.42 0.84
CA ALA A 35 3.67 6.75 -0.17
C ALA A 35 4.48 5.59 -0.76
N SER A 36 3.77 4.60 -1.30
CA SER A 36 4.42 3.58 -2.10
C SER A 36 5.06 4.22 -3.33
N PRO A 37 6.32 3.88 -3.67
CA PRO A 37 6.95 4.35 -4.90
C PRO A 37 6.37 3.68 -6.15
N TRP A 38 5.62 2.59 -5.99
CA TRP A 38 5.08 1.78 -7.07
C TRP A 38 3.70 2.24 -7.49
N LYS A 39 3.43 2.19 -8.81
CA LYS A 39 2.10 2.46 -9.34
C LYS A 39 1.19 1.25 -9.13
N PHE A 40 -0.06 1.53 -8.77
CA PHE A 40 -1.10 0.51 -8.64
C PHE A 40 -2.05 0.61 -9.81
N LYS A 41 -2.39 -0.54 -10.39
CA LYS A 41 -3.37 -0.65 -11.49
C LYS A 41 -4.45 -1.66 -11.11
N PRO A 42 -5.71 -1.46 -11.55
CA PRO A 42 -6.74 -2.48 -11.39
C PRO A 42 -6.42 -3.67 -12.29
N TYR A 43 -6.59 -4.88 -11.76
CA TYR A 43 -6.45 -6.14 -12.49
C TYR A 43 -7.63 -7.06 -12.18
N GLY A 44 -7.83 -8.04 -13.07
CA GLY A 44 -8.90 -9.02 -12.95
C GLY A 44 -10.29 -8.44 -13.20
N GLN A 45 -11.30 -9.28 -13.03
CA GLN A 45 -12.70 -8.90 -13.05
C GLN A 45 -13.12 -8.20 -11.75
N SER A 46 -12.47 -8.54 -10.64
CA SER A 46 -12.72 -7.93 -9.33
C SER A 46 -12.21 -6.49 -9.23
N GLY A 47 -11.35 -6.05 -10.15
CA GLY A 47 -10.77 -4.71 -10.17
C GLY A 47 -9.77 -4.46 -9.03
N HIS A 48 -9.20 -5.52 -8.45
CA HIS A 48 -8.22 -5.40 -7.38
C HIS A 48 -6.99 -4.62 -7.83
N LYS A 49 -6.59 -3.63 -7.03
CA LYS A 49 -5.46 -2.75 -7.34
C LYS A 49 -4.16 -3.38 -6.86
N VAL A 50 -3.35 -3.85 -7.80
CA VAL A 50 -2.06 -4.51 -7.53
C VAL A 50 -0.92 -3.60 -7.97
N SER A 51 0.16 -3.62 -7.20
CA SER A 51 1.41 -2.92 -7.50
C SER A 51 2.04 -3.48 -8.79
N GLU A 52 2.65 -2.61 -9.58
CA GLU A 52 3.43 -2.99 -10.76
C GLU A 52 4.65 -3.87 -10.47
N LEU A 53 4.96 -4.10 -9.19
CA LEU A 53 5.99 -5.05 -8.75
C LEU A 53 5.66 -6.50 -9.11
N PHE A 54 4.38 -6.87 -9.22
CA PHE A 54 3.94 -8.24 -9.49
C PHE A 54 2.95 -8.33 -10.66
N PRO A 55 3.33 -7.90 -11.89
CA PRO A 55 2.40 -7.82 -13.02
C PRO A 55 1.87 -9.20 -13.44
N ASN A 56 2.69 -10.25 -13.30
CA ASN A 56 2.30 -11.62 -13.65
C ASN A 56 1.39 -12.26 -12.61
N VAL A 57 1.59 -11.94 -11.33
CA VAL A 57 0.71 -12.41 -10.23
C VAL A 57 -0.62 -11.68 -10.30
N ALA A 58 -0.60 -10.39 -10.64
CA ALA A 58 -1.81 -9.57 -10.78
C ALA A 58 -2.80 -10.12 -11.81
N ARG A 59 -2.34 -10.89 -12.81
CA ARG A 59 -3.21 -11.57 -13.79
C ARG A 59 -4.10 -12.66 -13.17
N HIS A 60 -3.70 -13.22 -12.03
CA HIS A 60 -4.41 -14.27 -11.31
C HIS A 60 -5.02 -13.73 -10.01
N VAL A 61 -5.20 -12.42 -9.88
CA VAL A 61 -5.68 -11.78 -8.65
C VAL A 61 -7.08 -12.25 -8.24
N ASP A 62 -7.92 -12.64 -9.21
CA ASP A 62 -9.25 -13.17 -8.96
C ASP A 62 -9.23 -14.60 -8.39
N ASP A 63 -8.14 -15.33 -8.60
CA ASP A 63 -7.93 -16.69 -8.08
C ASP A 63 -7.24 -16.69 -6.70
N ILE A 64 -6.89 -15.51 -6.18
CA ILE A 64 -6.17 -15.33 -4.92
C ILE A 64 -7.11 -14.75 -3.87
N TRP A 65 -7.21 -15.43 -2.74
CA TRP A 65 -7.95 -14.91 -1.58
C TRP A 65 -7.05 -14.07 -0.68
N PHE A 66 -7.44 -12.81 -0.45
CA PHE A 66 -6.75 -11.89 0.45
C PHE A 66 -7.44 -11.85 1.81
N ILE A 67 -6.70 -12.16 2.88
CA ILE A 67 -7.17 -11.98 4.26
C ILE A 67 -6.66 -10.63 4.75
N HIS A 68 -7.57 -9.75 5.15
CA HIS A 68 -7.28 -8.45 5.73
C HIS A 68 -7.65 -8.50 7.21
N GLY A 69 -6.75 -8.01 8.08
CA GLY A 69 -6.92 -7.99 9.54
C GLY A 69 -6.50 -6.66 10.14
#